data_AF-A0A661VB58-F1
#
_entry.id   AF-A0A661VB58-F1
#
_cell.length_a   1.000
_cell.length_b   1.000
_cell.length_c   1.000
_cell.angle_alpha   90.00
_cell.angle_beta   90.00
_cell.angle_gamma   90.00
#
_symmetry.space_group_name_H-M   'P 1'
#
loop_
_entity.id
_entity.type
_entity.pdbx_description
1 polymer ?
#
loop_
_entity_poly.entity_id
_entity_poly.type
_entity_poly.pdbx_seq_one_letter_code
_entity_poly.pdbx_strand_id
1 'polypeptide(L)'
;MGLSTRAIAESAVRGGRGDHVVTLDYFGDRDQRAMVENFALQRDFDLPFSAEGLLHACQNSILADVEAVVYVSNLENYPDVVEALAQDRVLLGNSPATLRRVRDWRTLRTVCREEGISCPTTLFPGEESR
;
A
#
# COMPACT_ATOMS: atom_id res chain seq x y z
N MET A 1 -4.85 -1.12 -4.28
CA MET A 1 -4.00 -0.23 -5.08
C MET A 1 -2.53 -0.37 -4.68
N GLY A 2 -1.59 -0.27 -5.62
CA GLY A 2 -0.14 -0.33 -5.32
C GLY A 2 0.72 -0.47 -6.58
N LEU A 3 1.97 -0.90 -6.44
CA LEU A 3 2.88 -1.21 -7.53
C LEU A 3 2.37 -2.38 -8.40
N SER A 4 1.89 -3.45 -7.77
CA SER A 4 1.17 -4.54 -8.44
C SER A 4 0.06 -5.05 -7.54
N THR A 5 -1.14 -5.19 -8.08
CA THR A 5 -2.31 -5.69 -7.33
C THR A 5 -2.72 -7.11 -7.69
N ARG A 6 -1.93 -7.80 -8.51
CA ARG A 6 -2.28 -9.12 -9.07
C ARG A 6 -2.57 -10.16 -8.00
N ALA A 7 -1.67 -10.35 -7.04
CA ALA A 7 -1.84 -11.38 -6.00
C ALA A 7 -3.06 -11.13 -5.09
N ILE A 8 -3.35 -9.87 -4.75
CA ILE A 8 -4.53 -9.54 -3.93
C ILE A 8 -5.83 -9.66 -4.73
N ALA A 9 -5.81 -9.35 -6.03
CA ALA A 9 -6.95 -9.57 -6.93
C ALA A 9 -7.28 -11.06 -7.06
N GLU A 10 -6.26 -11.90 -7.30
CA GLU A 10 -6.43 -13.36 -7.34
C GLU A 10 -7.02 -13.90 -6.03
N SER A 11 -6.57 -13.37 -4.89
CA SER A 11 -7.09 -13.73 -3.57
C SER A 11 -8.56 -13.31 -3.40
N ALA A 12 -8.92 -12.10 -3.86
CA ALA A 12 -10.29 -11.60 -3.81
C ALA A 12 -11.24 -12.46 -4.67
N VAL A 13 -10.83 -12.83 -5.88
CA VAL A 13 -11.60 -13.69 -6.79
C VAL A 13 -11.80 -15.08 -6.18
N ARG A 14 -10.75 -15.69 -5.65
CA ARG A 14 -10.84 -16.99 -4.95
C ARG A 14 -11.74 -16.92 -3.71
N GLY A 15 -11.82 -15.77 -3.07
CA GLY A 15 -12.72 -15.50 -1.95
C GLY A 15 -14.15 -15.12 -2.35
N GLY A 16 -14.50 -15.19 -3.63
CA GLY A 16 -15.85 -14.85 -4.12
C GLY A 16 -16.16 -13.36 -4.09
N ARG A 17 -15.15 -12.48 -4.10
CA ARG A 17 -15.30 -11.02 -4.08
C ARG A 17 -14.82 -10.31 -5.35
N GLY A 18 -14.54 -11.06 -6.41
CA GLY A 18 -14.02 -10.52 -7.67
C GLY A 18 -14.87 -9.37 -8.23
N ASP A 19 -16.20 -9.56 -8.24
CA ASP A 19 -17.16 -8.57 -8.76
C ASP A 19 -17.31 -7.31 -7.88
N HIS A 20 -16.71 -7.32 -6.69
CA HIS A 20 -16.75 -6.21 -5.72
C HIS A 20 -15.39 -5.53 -5.57
N VAL A 21 -14.41 -5.88 -6.41
CA VAL A 21 -13.05 -5.33 -6.34
C VAL A 21 -12.68 -4.73 -7.67
N VAL A 22 -12.26 -3.47 -7.59
CA VAL A 22 -11.55 -2.77 -8.66
C VAL A 22 -10.12 -2.55 -8.24
N THR A 23 -9.19 -2.66 -9.17
CA THR A 23 -7.77 -2.48 -8.89
C THR A 23 -7.15 -1.35 -9.68
N LEU A 24 -6.15 -0.72 -9.06
CA LEU A 24 -5.32 0.32 -9.65
C LEU A 24 -3.87 0.01 -9.30
N ASP A 25 -3.03 -0.13 -10.32
CA ASP A 25 -1.60 -0.31 -10.16
C ASP A 25 -0.75 0.29 -11.28
N TYR A 26 0.53 -0.05 -11.34
CA TYR A 26 1.45 0.55 -12.31
C TYR A 26 1.31 -0.10 -13.70
N PHE A 27 1.03 -1.40 -13.76
CA PHE A 27 1.25 -2.21 -14.97
C PHE A 27 -0.04 -2.64 -15.65
N GLY A 28 -1.08 -2.89 -14.85
CA GLY A 28 -2.37 -3.41 -15.29
C GLY A 28 -2.26 -4.72 -16.04
N ASP A 29 -1.66 -5.72 -15.38
CA ASP A 29 -1.35 -7.02 -15.96
C ASP A 29 -2.57 -7.63 -16.67
N ARG A 30 -2.36 -8.14 -17.90
CA ARG A 30 -3.44 -8.61 -18.77
C ARG A 30 -4.23 -9.78 -18.18
N ASP A 31 -3.55 -10.68 -17.48
CA ASP A 31 -4.17 -11.82 -16.80
C ASP A 31 -5.07 -11.36 -15.64
N GLN A 32 -4.65 -10.36 -14.88
CA GLN A 32 -5.47 -9.74 -13.84
C GLN A 32 -6.75 -9.11 -14.42
N ARG A 33 -6.66 -8.42 -15.55
CA ARG A 33 -7.82 -7.81 -16.23
C ARG A 33 -8.85 -8.85 -16.70
N ALA A 34 -8.44 -10.10 -16.93
CA ALA A 34 -9.37 -11.17 -17.24
C ALA A 34 -10.21 -11.63 -16.03
N MET A 35 -9.85 -11.18 -14.82
CA MET A 35 -10.45 -11.62 -13.56
C MET A 35 -11.19 -10.51 -12.81
N VAL A 36 -10.70 -9.27 -12.86
CA VAL A 36 -11.27 -8.11 -12.15
C VAL A 36 -11.15 -6.84 -12.99
N GLU A 37 -11.97 -5.83 -12.70
CA GLU A 37 -11.77 -4.50 -13.25
C GLU A 37 -10.42 -3.95 -12.78
N ASN A 38 -9.58 -3.54 -13.73
CA ASN A 38 -8.21 -3.18 -13.48
C ASN A 38 -7.81 -1.94 -14.28
N PHE A 39 -7.23 -0.98 -13.58
CA PHE A 39 -6.63 0.23 -14.11
C PHE A 39 -5.11 0.24 -13.90
N ALA A 40 -4.38 0.76 -14.88
CA ALA A 40 -2.96 1.02 -14.81
C ALA A 40 -2.68 2.53 -14.93
N LEU A 41 -1.78 3.05 -14.11
CA LEU A 41 -1.47 4.49 -14.07
C LEU A 41 -1.14 5.07 -15.44
N GLN A 42 -0.17 4.47 -16.13
CA GLN A 42 0.29 5.02 -17.40
C GLN A 42 -0.72 4.76 -18.52
N ARG A 43 -1.34 3.58 -18.56
CA ARG A 43 -2.26 3.19 -19.63
C ARG A 43 -3.56 4.00 -19.61
N ASP A 44 -4.15 4.17 -18.43
CA ASP A 44 -5.51 4.66 -18.30
C ASP A 44 -5.57 6.12 -17.83
N PHE A 45 -4.49 6.65 -17.26
CA PHE A 45 -4.45 8.02 -16.73
C PHE A 45 -3.28 8.87 -17.25
N ASP A 46 -2.34 8.30 -18.02
CA ASP A 46 -1.12 8.98 -18.48
C ASP A 46 -0.30 9.61 -17.32
N LEU A 47 -0.25 8.91 -16.18
CA LEU A 47 0.44 9.37 -14.98
C LEU A 47 1.76 8.61 -14.76
N PRO A 48 2.76 9.25 -14.13
CA PRO A 48 4.02 8.59 -13.78
C PRO A 48 3.82 7.52 -12.71
N PHE A 49 4.73 6.55 -12.68
CA PHE A 49 4.77 5.49 -11.66
C PHE A 49 5.22 6.05 -10.29
N SER A 50 4.28 6.62 -9.55
CA SER A 50 4.49 7.13 -8.21
C SER A 50 3.29 6.90 -7.29
N ALA A 51 3.54 6.99 -5.98
CA ALA A 51 2.49 6.91 -4.96
C ALA A 51 1.49 8.07 -5.11
N GLU A 52 1.98 9.25 -5.45
CA GLU A 52 1.17 10.44 -5.72
C GLU A 52 0.35 10.28 -7.00
N GLY A 53 0.90 9.61 -8.02
CA GLY A 53 0.17 9.25 -9.24
C GLY A 53 -1.01 8.33 -8.92
N LEU A 54 -0.79 7.30 -8.10
CA LEU A 54 -1.83 6.40 -7.62
C LEU A 54 -2.94 7.16 -6.87
N LEU A 55 -2.55 8.05 -5.95
CA LEU A 55 -3.49 8.90 -5.23
C LEU A 55 -4.31 9.78 -6.19
N HIS A 56 -3.64 10.45 -7.13
CA HIS A 56 -4.27 11.33 -8.09
C HIS A 56 -5.28 10.58 -8.96
N ALA A 57 -4.90 9.42 -9.53
CA ALA A 57 -5.80 8.57 -10.28
C ALA A 57 -6.99 8.10 -9.42
N CYS A 58 -6.76 7.71 -8.17
CA CYS A 58 -7.81 7.22 -7.29
C CYS A 58 -8.82 8.31 -6.89
N GLN A 59 -8.39 9.56 -6.73
CA GLN A 59 -9.26 10.68 -6.34
C GLN A 59 -9.99 11.33 -7.52
N ASN A 60 -9.43 11.26 -8.74
CA ASN A 60 -9.93 11.98 -9.91
C ASN A 60 -10.53 11.06 -10.99
N SER A 61 -10.99 9.86 -10.60
CA SER A 61 -11.57 8.89 -11.53
C SER A 61 -12.83 8.23 -10.98
N ILE A 62 -13.33 7.22 -11.69
CA ILE A 62 -14.43 6.35 -11.23
C ILE A 62 -14.15 5.68 -9.88
N LEU A 63 -12.89 5.66 -9.44
CA LEU A 63 -12.47 5.14 -8.15
C LEU A 63 -12.73 6.10 -6.98
N ALA A 64 -13.21 7.32 -7.23
CA ALA A 64 -13.46 8.31 -6.20
C ALA A 64 -14.47 7.81 -5.14
N ASP A 65 -15.50 7.08 -5.59
CA ASP A 65 -16.66 6.69 -4.80
C ASP A 65 -16.55 5.32 -4.10
N VAL A 66 -15.35 4.72 -4.04
CA VAL A 66 -15.15 3.44 -3.35
C VAL A 66 -15.27 3.58 -1.84
N GLU A 67 -16.01 2.66 -1.21
CA GLU A 67 -16.26 2.68 0.25
C GLU A 67 -15.02 2.32 1.08
N ALA A 68 -14.16 1.48 0.51
CA ALA A 68 -12.99 0.95 1.19
C ALA A 68 -11.79 0.91 0.24
N VAL A 69 -10.60 1.11 0.82
CA VAL A 69 -9.33 1.02 0.10
C VAL A 69 -8.41 0.04 0.80
N VAL A 70 -7.78 -0.84 0.01
CA VAL A 70 -6.63 -1.63 0.42
C VAL A 70 -5.41 -1.17 -0.35
N TYR A 71 -4.32 -0.90 0.34
CA TYR A 71 -3.03 -0.64 -0.28
C TYR A 71 -2.15 -1.89 -0.20
N VAL A 72 -1.28 -2.04 -1.20
CA VAL A 72 -0.23 -3.06 -1.23
C VAL A 72 1.11 -2.37 -1.51
N SER A 73 2.19 -3.14 -1.61
CA SER A 73 3.51 -2.62 -2.02
C SER A 73 3.36 -1.75 -3.25
N ASN A 74 3.95 -0.55 -3.35
CA ASN A 74 4.99 0.04 -2.50
C ASN A 74 4.49 1.09 -1.48
N LEU A 75 3.17 1.21 -1.28
CA LEU A 75 2.54 2.35 -0.59
C LEU A 75 2.84 2.44 0.91
N GLU A 76 3.29 1.36 1.55
CA GLU A 76 3.81 1.38 2.92
C GLU A 76 4.98 2.35 3.10
N ASN A 77 5.63 2.79 2.01
CA ASN A 77 6.68 3.80 1.99
C ASN A 77 6.19 5.24 2.04
N TYR A 78 4.89 5.48 1.86
CA TYR A 78 4.31 6.80 1.72
C TYR A 78 3.13 6.97 2.69
N PRO A 79 3.38 7.07 4.01
CA PRO A 79 2.30 7.17 5.00
C PRO A 79 1.34 8.32 4.74
N ASP A 80 1.84 9.47 4.24
CA ASP A 80 1.02 10.64 3.94
C ASP A 80 0.07 10.38 2.75
N VAL A 81 0.51 9.60 1.75
CA VAL A 81 -0.34 9.15 0.65
C VAL A 81 -1.41 8.18 1.17
N VAL A 82 -1.04 7.24 2.04
CA VAL A 82 -2.00 6.30 2.65
C VAL A 82 -3.02 7.05 3.52
N GLU A 83 -2.60 8.11 4.21
CA GLU A 83 -3.47 8.97 5.00
C GLU A 83 -4.49 9.71 4.12
N ALA A 84 -4.04 10.30 3.01
CA ALA A 84 -4.93 10.94 2.05
C ALA A 84 -5.89 9.94 1.38
N LEU A 85 -5.46 8.70 1.12
CA LEU A 85 -6.32 7.65 0.58
C LEU A 85 -7.38 7.18 1.57
N ALA A 86 -7.06 7.18 2.86
CA ALA A 86 -7.97 6.78 3.93
C ALA A 86 -8.96 7.89 4.30
N GLN A 87 -8.76 9.11 3.81
CA GLN A 87 -9.69 10.20 4.02
C GLN A 87 -11.04 9.81 3.40
N ASP A 88 -12.09 9.82 4.22
CA ASP A 88 -13.47 9.49 3.84
C ASP A 88 -13.71 8.05 3.35
N ARG A 89 -12.75 7.12 3.60
CA ARG A 89 -12.83 5.71 3.19
C ARG A 89 -12.41 4.76 4.29
N VAL A 90 -12.92 3.54 4.26
CA VAL A 90 -12.44 2.48 5.16
C VAL A 90 -11.08 1.97 4.67
N LEU A 91 -10.02 2.25 5.44
CA LEU A 91 -8.70 1.68 5.16
C LEU A 91 -8.61 0.23 5.66
N LEU A 92 -8.44 -0.71 4.73
CA LEU A 92 -8.19 -2.11 5.02
C LEU A 92 -6.67 -2.35 5.08
N GLY A 93 -6.12 -2.55 6.27
CA GLY A 93 -4.69 -2.80 6.49
C GLY A 93 -4.12 -2.01 7.66
N ASN A 94 -2.82 -1.76 7.62
CA ASN A 94 -2.15 -0.96 8.65
C ASN A 94 -2.43 0.53 8.45
N SER A 95 -2.65 1.27 9.54
CA SER A 95 -2.89 2.70 9.49
C SER A 95 -1.63 3.51 9.13
N PRO A 96 -1.76 4.77 8.65
CA PRO A 96 -0.62 5.68 8.45
C PRO A 96 0.24 5.83 9.71
N ALA A 97 -0.39 5.91 10.88
CA ALA A 97 0.31 5.95 12.17
C ALA A 97 1.14 4.68 12.41
N THR A 98 0.61 3.51 12.06
CA THR A 98 1.35 2.24 12.14
C THR A 98 2.53 2.25 11.19
N LEU A 99 2.35 2.71 9.95
CA LEU A 99 3.41 2.82 8.96
C LEU A 99 4.56 3.72 9.43
N ARG A 100 4.25 4.89 9.99
CA ARG A 100 5.26 5.81 10.56
C ARG A 100 6.03 5.15 11.71
N ARG A 101 5.33 4.42 12.60
CA ARG A 101 5.94 3.73 13.75
C ARG A 101 6.89 2.60 13.33
N VAL A 102 6.47 1.72 12.42
CA VAL A 102 7.31 0.57 12.00
C VAL A 102 8.51 0.99 11.16
N ARG A 103 8.51 2.22 10.61
CA ARG A 103 9.65 2.82 9.91
C ARG A 103 10.64 3.51 10.81
N ASP A 104 10.29 3.77 12.07
CA ASP A 104 11.24 4.26 13.04
C ASP A 104 12.09 3.09 13.57
N TRP A 105 13.36 3.08 13.17
CA TRP A 105 14.33 2.11 13.63
C TRP A 105 14.44 2.04 15.16
N ARG A 106 14.21 3.13 15.91
CA ARG A 106 14.24 3.10 17.38
C ARG A 106 13.11 2.26 17.93
N THR A 107 11.92 2.44 17.35
CA THR A 107 10.74 1.64 17.65
C THR A 107 11.00 0.18 17.31
N LEU A 108 11.50 -0.12 16.10
CA LEU A 108 11.78 -1.50 15.68
C LEU A 108 12.83 -2.19 16.58
N ARG A 109 13.94 -1.51 16.90
CA ARG A 109 14.96 -2.02 17.83
C ARG A 109 14.37 -2.33 19.21
N THR A 110 13.52 -1.44 19.70
CA THR A 110 12.87 -1.60 21.02
C THR A 110 11.96 -2.82 21.03
N VAL A 111 11.10 -2.97 20.02
CA VAL A 111 10.21 -4.13 19.87
C VAL A 111 11.01 -5.43 19.76
N CYS A 112 12.07 -5.48 18.94
CA CYS A 112 12.87 -6.69 18.83
C CYS A 112 13.49 -7.11 20.17
N ARG A 113 14.00 -6.14 20.94
CA ARG A 113 14.56 -6.41 22.28
C ARG A 113 13.50 -6.89 23.26
N GLU A 114 12.35 -6.22 23.31
CA GLU A 114 11.28 -6.51 24.26
C GLU A 114 10.61 -7.87 23.99
N GLU A 115 10.46 -8.23 22.71
CA GLU A 115 9.86 -9.49 22.28
C GLU A 115 10.87 -10.65 22.14
N GLY A 116 12.15 -10.41 22.48
CA GLY A 116 13.21 -11.41 22.35
C GLY A 116 13.49 -11.85 20.91
N ILE A 117 13.16 -11.01 19.93
CA ILE A 117 13.42 -11.26 18.51
C ILE A 117 14.91 -10.98 18.23
N SER A 118 15.61 -11.99 17.71
CA SER A 118 17.01 -11.83 17.32
C SER A 118 17.14 -10.81 16.19
N CYS A 119 17.91 -9.74 16.42
CA CYS A 119 18.21 -8.72 15.43
C CYS A 119 19.70 -8.31 15.51
N PRO A 120 20.30 -7.83 14.42
CA PRO A 120 21.65 -7.27 14.47
C PRO A 120 21.75 -6.10 15.47
N THR A 121 22.92 -5.93 16.08
CA THR A 121 23.21 -4.74 16.89
C THR A 121 22.98 -3.49 16.04
N THR A 122 21.98 -2.69 16.42
CA THR A 122 21.59 -1.48 15.70
C THR A 122 21.93 -0.28 16.56
N LEU A 123 22.87 0.53 16.09
CA LEU A 123 23.36 1.74 16.75
C LEU A 123 22.76 2.96 16.04
N PHE A 124 22.27 3.92 16.81
CA PHE A 124 21.84 5.22 16.32
C PHE A 124 22.99 6.21 16.34
N PRO A 125 22.87 7.34 15.60
CA PRO A 125 23.80 8.45 15.70
C PRO A 125 24.08 8.83 17.16
N GLY A 126 25.34 8.73 17.58
CA GLY A 126 25.81 8.99 18.95
C GLY A 126 25.96 7.74 19.84
N GLU A 127 25.63 6.54 19.36
CA GLU A 127 25.79 5.27 20.08
C GLU A 127 26.96 4.42 19.55
N GLU A 128 27.75 4.89 18.57
CA GLU A 128 28.77 4.13 17.85
C GLU A 128 30.02 3.80 18.67
N SER A 129 30.24 4.50 19.78
CA SER A 129 31.40 4.32 20.67
C SER A 129 31.21 3.25 21.74
N ARG A 130 30.13 2.48 21.67
CA ARG A 130 29.81 1.39 22.60
C ARG A 130 30.55 0.10 22.28
#